data_AF-A0A7W0W2K2-F1
#
_entry.id   AF-A0A7W0W2K2-F1
#
_cell.length_a   1.000
_cell.length_b   1.000
_cell.length_c   1.000
_cell.angle_alpha   90.00
_cell.angle_beta   90.00
_cell.angle_gamma   90.00
#
_symmetry.space_group_name_H-M   'P 1'
#
loop_
_entity.id
_entity.type
_entity.pdbx_description
1 polymer ?
#
loop_
_entity_poly.entity_id
_entity_poly.type
_entity_poly.pdbx_seq_one_letter_code
_entity_poly.pdbx_strand_id
1 'polypeptide(L)'
;MARDITPFRGPDGTNWGVEIQLPGSSNAMIVFHHPGGKTARLDRYAWDMWSGPESRSVTSRVPMEKIRQGLTQEKLDVLFRRSMPISATRPMLVKAS
;
A
#
# COMPACT_ATOMS: atom_id res chain seq x y z
N MET A 1 -4.28 12.76 -11.09
CA MET A 1 -2.95 12.12 -11.07
C MET A 1 -3.14 10.65 -11.40
N ALA A 2 -2.41 10.11 -12.37
CA ALA A 2 -2.45 8.68 -12.66
C ALA A 2 -1.88 7.91 -11.46
N ARG A 3 -2.45 6.75 -11.13
CA ARG A 3 -1.92 5.87 -10.07
C ARG A 3 -0.58 5.33 -10.56
N ASP A 4 0.50 5.56 -9.81
CA ASP A 4 1.80 4.96 -10.09
C ASP A 4 1.77 3.52 -9.54
N ILE A 5 1.44 2.57 -10.41
CA ILE A 5 1.32 1.15 -10.09
C ILE A 5 2.54 0.42 -10.62
N THR A 6 3.33 -0.15 -9.72
CA THR A 6 4.48 -1.01 -10.06
C THR A 6 4.08 -2.49 -9.98
N PRO A 7 4.47 -3.35 -10.93
CA PRO A 7 4.16 -4.78 -10.84
C PRO A 7 4.91 -5.45 -9.67
N PHE A 8 4.26 -6.40 -9.00
CA PHE A 8 4.83 -7.24 -7.94
C PHE A 8 4.36 -8.67 -8.11
N ARG A 9 5.28 -9.63 -8.05
CA ARG A 9 4.92 -11.05 -8.09
C ARG A 9 4.79 -11.58 -6.66
N GLY A 10 3.59 -12.02 -6.31
CA GLY A 10 3.31 -12.62 -5.00
C GLY A 10 4.01 -13.97 -4.83
N PRO A 11 4.12 -14.47 -3.58
CA PRO A 11 4.76 -15.75 -3.26
C PRO A 11 4.00 -16.96 -3.85
N ASP A 12 2.72 -16.78 -4.17
CA ASP A 12 1.85 -17.74 -4.85
C ASP A 12 2.00 -17.70 -6.39
N GLY A 13 2.84 -16.81 -6.91
CA GLY A 13 3.04 -16.60 -8.34
C GLY A 13 2.04 -15.64 -8.99
N THR A 14 1.07 -15.11 -8.24
CA THR A 14 0.08 -14.14 -8.72
C THR A 14 0.74 -12.79 -9.05
N ASN A 15 0.33 -12.14 -10.14
CA ASN A 15 0.83 -10.81 -10.52
C ASN A 15 -0.04 -9.70 -9.93
N TRP A 16 0.47 -9.03 -8.90
CA TRP A 16 -0.17 -7.92 -8.23
C TRP A 16 0.34 -6.58 -8.77
N GLY A 17 -0.45 -5.51 -8.58
CA GLY A 17 0.02 -4.14 -8.68
C GLY A 17 0.36 -3.58 -7.30
N VAL A 18 1.40 -2.76 -7.19
CA VAL A 18 1.76 -2.05 -5.96
C VAL A 18 1.55 -0.56 -6.18
N GLU A 19 0.70 0.04 -5.37
CA GLU A 19 0.46 1.47 -5.31
C GLU A 19 0.97 2.00 -3.96
N ILE A 20 1.78 3.05 -3.99
CA ILE A 20 2.22 3.74 -2.77
C ILE A 20 1.25 4.90 -2.54
N GLN A 21 0.42 4.81 -1.51
CA GLN A 21 -0.51 5.86 -1.14
C GLN A 21 0.07 6.75 -0.04
N LEU A 22 -0.12 8.07 -0.24
CA LEU A 22 0.59 9.07 0.54
C LEU A 22 0.15 9.06 2.03
N PRO A 23 1.09 8.79 2.92
CA PRO A 23 0.99 8.74 4.37
C PRO A 23 1.27 10.12 4.98
N GLY A 24 0.99 10.27 6.28
CA GLY A 24 1.58 11.36 7.06
C GLY A 24 3.13 11.36 7.00
N SER A 25 3.74 12.34 7.65
CA SER A 25 5.13 12.78 7.46
C SER A 25 6.21 11.66 7.47
N SER A 26 5.99 10.53 8.13
CA SER A 26 7.01 9.48 8.29
C SER A 26 6.54 8.04 8.05
N ASN A 27 5.35 7.83 7.49
CA ASN A 27 4.79 6.48 7.27
C ASN A 27 4.72 6.24 5.76
N ALA A 28 4.15 5.14 5.25
CA ALA A 28 3.69 4.92 3.86
C ALA A 28 2.66 3.80 3.83
N MET A 29 1.52 4.03 3.16
CA MET A 29 0.57 2.94 2.93
C MET A 29 0.92 2.29 1.59
N ILE A 30 1.26 1.02 1.65
CA ILE A 30 1.54 0.20 0.47
C ILE A 30 0.30 -0.61 0.17
N VAL A 31 -0.29 -0.39 -0.99
CA VAL A 31 -1.50 -1.08 -1.45
C VAL A 31 -1.12 -2.10 -2.52
N PHE A 32 -1.51 -3.35 -2.30
CA PHE A 32 -1.35 -4.45 -3.22
C PHE A 32 -2.69 -4.73 -3.92
N HIS A 33 -2.74 -4.49 -5.22
CA HIS A 33 -3.90 -4.73 -6.09
C HIS A 33 -3.85 -6.13 -6.68
N HIS A 34 -4.86 -6.95 -6.37
CA HIS A 34 -4.99 -8.27 -6.97
C HIS A 34 -5.40 -8.12 -8.45
N PRO A 35 -4.98 -9.00 -9.38
CA PRO A 35 -5.43 -8.94 -10.78
C PRO A 35 -6.95 -9.14 -10.91
N GLY A 36 -7.55 -9.91 -9.99
CA GLY A 36 -9.01 -9.99 -9.80
C GLY A 36 -9.60 -8.94 -8.84
N GLY A 37 -8.83 -7.93 -8.43
CA GLY A 37 -9.19 -6.98 -7.36
C GLY A 37 -10.43 -6.14 -7.66
N LYS A 38 -10.68 -5.81 -8.94
CA LYS A 38 -11.88 -5.07 -9.38
C LYS A 38 -13.19 -5.84 -9.15
N THR A 39 -13.14 -7.17 -9.00
CA THR A 39 -14.32 -8.04 -8.88
C THR A 39 -14.37 -8.85 -7.59
N ALA A 40 -13.22 -9.17 -6.98
CA ALA A 40 -13.13 -10.13 -5.88
C ALA A 40 -12.74 -9.53 -4.51
N ARG A 41 -12.51 -8.21 -4.40
CA ARG A 41 -12.14 -7.54 -3.13
C ARG A 41 -10.91 -8.16 -2.44
N LEU A 42 -9.94 -8.58 -3.25
CA LEU A 42 -8.72 -9.27 -2.79
C LEU A 42 -7.54 -8.33 -2.58
N ASP A 43 -7.75 -7.02 -2.71
CA ASP A 43 -6.71 -6.03 -2.49
C ASP A 43 -6.27 -6.04 -1.02
N ARG A 44 -4.98 -5.78 -0.80
CA ARG A 44 -4.35 -5.82 0.52
C ARG A 44 -3.58 -4.54 0.77
N TYR A 45 -3.35 -4.20 2.03
CA TYR A 45 -2.53 -3.04 2.39
C TYR A 45 -1.56 -3.38 3.52
N ALA A 46 -0.42 -2.70 3.54
CA ALA A 46 0.55 -2.74 4.63
C ALA A 46 1.06 -1.32 4.92
N TRP A 47 1.42 -1.06 6.17
CA TRP A 47 2.11 0.17 6.55
C TRP A 47 3.60 -0.06 6.54
N ASP A 48 4.32 0.75 5.77
CA ASP A 48 5.75 0.92 5.88
C ASP A 48 6.05 2.12 6.79
N MET A 49 6.92 1.94 7.77
CA MET A 49 7.37 3.03 8.64
C MET A 49 8.78 3.42 8.20
N TRP A 50 8.95 4.68 7.80
CA TRP A 50 10.28 5.19 7.49
C TRP A 50 11.11 5.19 8.79
N SER A 51 12.36 4.73 8.71
CA SER A 51 13.30 4.71 9.85
C SER A 51 14.58 5.53 9.60
N GLY A 52 14.64 6.30 8.52
CA GLY A 52 15.76 7.21 8.21
C GLY A 52 15.78 8.48 9.09
N PRO A 53 16.77 9.37 8.92
CA PRO A 53 16.88 10.62 9.71
C PRO A 53 15.62 11.48 9.68
N GLU A 54 14.88 11.46 8.56
CA GLU A 54 13.62 12.18 8.38
C GLU A 54 12.48 11.66 9.28
N SER A 55 12.60 10.43 9.81
CA SER A 55 11.62 9.83 10.74
C SER A 55 11.59 10.51 12.10
N ARG A 56 12.60 11.34 12.40
CA ARG A 56 12.66 12.14 13.64
C ARG A 56 11.84 13.43 13.55
N SER A 57 11.29 13.75 12.39
CA SER A 57 10.53 14.97 12.15
C SER A 57 9.13 14.63 11.63
N VAL A 58 8.14 14.81 12.50
CA VAL A 58 6.70 14.65 12.18
C VAL A 58 6.18 15.73 11.22
N THR A 59 7.00 16.69 10.80
CA THR A 59 6.67 17.70 9.79
C THR A 59 7.42 17.50 8.47
N SER A 60 8.51 16.73 8.49
CA SER A 60 9.29 16.43 7.30
C SER A 60 8.57 15.37 6.49
N ARG A 61 8.06 15.71 5.31
CA ARG A 61 7.54 14.74 4.37
C ARG A 61 8.71 14.00 3.74
N VAL A 62 8.76 12.67 3.88
CA VAL A 62 9.68 11.85 3.11
C VAL A 62 9.26 11.93 1.63
N PRO A 63 10.15 12.31 0.70
CA PRO A 63 9.84 12.30 -0.73
C PRO A 63 9.43 10.90 -1.18
N MET A 64 8.38 10.81 -2.00
CA MET A 64 7.87 9.54 -2.53
C MET A 64 8.97 8.72 -3.23
N GLU A 65 9.89 9.38 -3.92
CA GLU A 65 11.03 8.73 -4.59
C GLU A 65 11.95 7.99 -3.61
N LYS A 66 12.20 8.54 -2.41
CA LYS A 66 13.00 7.87 -1.37
C LYS A 66 12.29 6.65 -0.81
N ILE A 67 10.97 6.74 -0.61
CA ILE A 67 10.15 5.59 -0.20
C ILE A 67 10.24 4.49 -1.27
N ARG A 68 10.09 4.86 -2.55
CA ARG A 68 10.21 3.92 -3.67
C ARG A 68 11.58 3.24 -3.73
N GLN A 69 12.67 4.00 -3.57
CA GLN A 69 14.03 3.44 -3.52
C GLN A 69 14.21 2.46 -2.36
N GLY A 70 13.53 2.69 -1.22
CA GLY A 70 13.58 1.81 -0.07
C GLY A 70 12.69 0.57 -0.15
N LEU A 71 11.73 0.51 -1.09
CA LEU A 71 10.85 -0.64 -1.32
C LEU A 71 11.49 -1.66 -2.26
N THR A 72 12.53 -2.34 -1.76
CA THR A 72 13.13 -3.46 -2.47
C THR A 72 12.16 -4.65 -2.58
N GLN A 73 12.46 -5.61 -3.45
CA GLN A 73 11.65 -6.81 -3.60
C GLN A 73 11.50 -7.56 -2.27
N GLU A 74 12.59 -7.71 -1.51
CA GLU A 74 12.60 -8.39 -0.22
C GLU A 74 11.70 -7.66 0.80
N LYS A 75 11.72 -6.32 0.78
CA LYS A 75 10.86 -5.52 1.64
C LYS A 75 9.39 -5.66 1.25
N LEU A 76 9.09 -5.66 -0.05
CA LEU A 76 7.73 -5.91 -0.56
C LEU A 76 7.23 -7.29 -0.17
N ASP A 77 8.08 -8.33 -0.20
CA ASP A 77 7.72 -9.67 0.26
C ASP A 77 7.37 -9.69 1.75
N VAL A 78 8.15 -9.02 2.59
CA VAL A 78 7.88 -8.88 4.03
C VAL A 78 6.57 -8.13 4.27
N LEU A 79 6.37 -7.00 3.58
CA LEU A 79 5.15 -6.20 3.68
C LEU A 79 3.93 -6.98 3.20
N PHE A 80 4.04 -7.72 2.10
CA PHE A 80 2.96 -8.53 1.56
C PHE A 80 2.56 -9.64 2.54
N ARG A 81 3.52 -10.34 3.15
CA ARG A 81 3.25 -11.37 4.17
C ARG A 81 2.50 -10.81 5.38
N ARG A 82 2.75 -9.55 5.76
CA ARG A 82 2.12 -8.86 6.91
C ARG A 82 0.89 -8.03 6.51
N SER A 83 0.56 -7.98 5.23
CA SER A 83 -0.51 -7.12 4.71
C SER A 83 -1.89 -7.61 5.17
N MET A 84 -2.79 -6.67 5.38
CA MET A 84 -4.17 -6.90 5.77
C MET A 84 -5.11 -6.75 4.57
N PRO A 85 -6.22 -7.50 4.49
CA PRO A 85 -7.20 -7.31 3.43
C PRO A 85 -7.84 -5.93 3.52
N ILE A 86 -8.09 -5.30 2.37
CA ILE A 86 -8.87 -4.06 2.30
C ILE A 86 -10.36 -4.44 2.38
N SER A 87 -10.90 -4.55 3.60
CA SER A 87 -12.32 -4.77 3.83
C SER A 87 -13.10 -3.48 3.56
N ALA A 88 -13.85 -3.42 2.47
CA ALA A 88 -14.79 -2.33 2.22
C ALA A 88 -16.07 -2.52 3.05
N THR A 89 -16.03 -2.25 4.36
CA THR A 89 -17.26 -2.02 5.12
C THR A 89 -17.71 -0.58 4.87
N ARG A 90 -18.31 -0.33 3.71
CA ARG A 90 -19.20 0.83 3.58
C ARG A 90 -20.55 0.37 4.12
N PRO A 91 -21.10 0.96 5.20
CA PRO A 91 -22.52 0.79 5.46
C PRO A 91 -23.25 1.32 4.22
N MET A 92 -24.06 0.47 3.59
CA MET A 92 -25.04 0.95 2.64
C MET A 92 -25.96 1.87 3.44
N LEU A 93 -25.83 3.17 3.23
CA LEU A 93 -26.77 4.14 3.77
C LEU A 93 -28.09 3.89 3.03
N VAL A 94 -28.90 2.98 3.55
CA VAL A 94 -30.28 2.82 3.12
C VAL A 94 -30.95 4.12 3.56
N LYS A 95 -31.26 5.01 2.62
CA LYS A 95 -32.18 6.12 2.87
C LYS A 95 -33.50 5.49 3.28
N ALA A 96 -33.84 5.59 4.57
CA ALA A 96 -35.20 5.33 5.01
C ALA A 96 -36.13 6.29 4.26
N SER A 97 -37.14 5.70 3.62
CA SER A 97 -38.21 6.40 2.91
C SER A 97 -39.22 6.99 3.89
#